data_AF-A0A6I6EPZ5-F1
#
_entry.id   AF-A0A6I6EPZ5-F1
#
_cell.length_a   1.000
_cell.length_b   1.000
_cell.length_c   1.000
_cell.angle_alpha   90.00
_cell.angle_beta   90.00
_cell.angle_gamma   90.00
#
_symmetry.space_group_name_H-M   'P 1'
#
loop_
_entity.id
_entity.type
_entity.pdbx_description
1 polymer ?
#
loop_
_entity_poly.entity_id
_entity_poly.type
_entity_poly.pdbx_seq_one_letter_code
_entity_poly.pdbx_strand_id
1 'polypeptide(L)'
;MTITFNKDLDKKTLTKESIYVEDSKGNKIEVALKYNATTKTVTVIPSKYYNSGETYYLYITDKLLSTDGKAINKKIKYSFKIGTTNIK
;
A
#
# COMPACT_ATOMS: atom_id res chain seq x y z
N MET A 1 7.18 -2.99 0.06
CA MET A 1 7.08 -2.11 -1.13
C MET A 1 7.02 -0.66 -0.68
N THR A 2 7.31 0.29 -1.57
CA THR A 2 7.25 1.73 -1.26
C THR A 2 6.34 2.47 -2.24
N ILE A 3 5.69 3.53 -1.76
CA ILE A 3 4.81 4.41 -2.53
C ILE A 3 5.25 5.84 -2.24
N THR A 4 5.61 6.60 -3.27
CA THR A 4 6.03 8.00 -3.13
C THR A 4 4.93 8.94 -3.59
N PHE A 5 4.64 9.95 -2.77
CA PHE A 5 3.60 10.95 -3.02
C PHE A 5 4.23 12.30 -3.37
N ASN A 6 3.51 13.11 -4.15
CA ASN A 6 3.96 14.45 -4.51
C ASN A 6 3.69 15.49 -3.41
N LYS A 7 2.85 15.15 -2.43
CA LYS A 7 2.49 15.99 -1.28
C LYS A 7 2.72 15.25 0.03
N ASP A 8 2.87 16.03 1.09
CA ASP A 8 2.89 15.49 2.44
C ASP A 8 1.53 14.93 2.83
N LEU A 9 1.55 13.77 3.49
CA LEU A 9 0.34 13.07 3.93
C LEU A 9 -0.08 13.47 5.35
N ASP A 10 -1.38 13.56 5.59
CA ASP A 10 -1.91 13.57 6.95
C ASP A 10 -1.80 12.16 7.53
N LYS A 11 -0.85 12.01 8.47
CA LYS A 11 -0.56 10.75 9.17
C LYS A 11 -1.78 10.16 9.87
N LYS A 12 -2.76 10.97 10.30
CA LYS A 12 -3.98 10.47 10.95
C LYS A 12 -4.87 9.69 9.99
N THR A 13 -4.76 9.99 8.70
CA THR A 13 -5.55 9.34 7.64
C THR A 13 -4.85 8.12 7.05
N LEU A 14 -3.56 7.92 7.36
CA LEU A 14 -2.79 6.76 6.94
C LEU A 14 -3.16 5.52 7.77
N THR A 15 -4.18 4.81 7.32
CA THR A 15 -4.79 3.67 8.02
C THR A 15 -5.00 2.48 7.09
N LYS A 16 -5.45 1.35 7.65
CA LYS A 16 -5.85 0.15 6.88
C LYS A 16 -7.05 0.35 5.94
N GLU A 17 -7.72 1.51 6.01
CA GLU A 17 -8.82 1.87 5.10
C GLU A 17 -8.35 2.79 3.97
N SER A 18 -7.22 3.46 4.16
CA SER A 18 -6.64 4.39 3.19
C SER A 18 -5.63 3.70 2.28
N ILE A 19 -4.84 2.77 2.82
CA ILE A 19 -3.91 1.91 2.07
C ILE A 19 -4.02 0.49 2.60
N TYR A 20 -4.28 -0.47 1.70
CA TYR A 20 -4.35 -1.89 2.05
C TYR A 20 -3.95 -2.78 0.87
N VAL A 21 -3.71 -4.06 1.16
CA VAL A 21 -3.39 -5.08 0.15
C VAL A 21 -4.43 -6.18 0.21
N GLU A 22 -4.84 -6.71 -0.94
CA GLU A 22 -5.65 -7.92 -1.06
C GLU A 22 -4.93 -8.99 -1.88
N ASP A 23 -5.25 -10.25 -1.62
CA ASP A 23 -4.89 -11.36 -2.52
C ASP A 23 -5.83 -11.44 -3.74
N SER A 24 -5.58 -12.42 -4.61
CA SER A 24 -6.39 -12.70 -5.80
C SER A 24 -7.85 -13.06 -5.51
N LYS A 25 -8.17 -13.45 -4.27
CA LYS A 25 -9.50 -13.85 -3.82
C LYS A 25 -10.23 -12.70 -3.10
N GLY A 26 -9.61 -11.52 -2.99
CA GLY A 26 -10.16 -10.36 -2.29
C GLY A 26 -9.98 -10.40 -0.77
N ASN A 27 -9.17 -11.32 -0.23
CA ASN A 27 -8.88 -11.33 1.20
C ASN A 27 -7.85 -10.26 1.52
N LYS A 28 -8.10 -9.46 2.56
CA LYS A 28 -7.14 -8.46 3.03
C LYS A 28 -5.92 -9.12 3.64
N ILE A 29 -4.74 -8.67 3.18
CA ILE A 29 -3.46 -9.01 3.78
C ILE A 29 -3.14 -7.97 4.86
N GLU A 30 -2.77 -8.46 6.03
CA GLU A 30 -2.35 -7.61 7.13
C GLU A 30 -1.01 -6.94 6.78
N VAL A 31 -1.00 -5.60 6.83
CA VAL A 31 0.18 -4.78 6.52
C VAL A 31 0.34 -3.68 7.57
N ALA A 32 1.59 -3.40 7.92
CA ALA A 32 1.99 -2.18 8.62
C ALA A 32 2.37 -1.08 7.61
N LEU A 33 2.04 0.17 7.96
CA LEU A 33 2.34 1.35 7.16
C LEU A 33 3.34 2.23 7.92
N LYS A 34 4.45 2.59 7.27
CA LYS A 34 5.43 3.55 7.80
C LYS A 34 5.57 4.72 6.85
N TYR A 35 5.42 5.94 7.34
CA TYR A 35 5.57 7.15 6.53
C TYR A 35 6.85 7.91 6.86
N ASN A 36 7.65 8.18 5.83
CA ASN A 36 8.78 9.09 5.88
C ASN A 36 8.37 10.42 5.24
N ALA A 37 8.28 11.48 6.05
CA ALA A 37 7.87 12.80 5.59
C ALA A 37 8.93 13.46 4.70
N THR A 38 10.22 13.28 4.99
CA THR A 38 11.32 13.88 4.21
C THR A 38 11.29 13.43 2.75
N THR A 39 10.97 12.15 2.52
CA THR A 39 10.90 11.57 1.17
C THR A 39 9.47 11.37 0.67
N LYS A 40 8.46 11.84 1.42
CA LYS A 40 7.03 11.65 1.14
C LYS A 40 6.68 10.21 0.74
N THR A 41 7.28 9.25 1.43
CA THR A 41 7.21 7.84 1.05
C THR A 41 6.53 7.01 2.13
N VAL A 42 5.52 6.23 1.73
CA VAL A 42 4.93 5.19 2.56
C VAL A 42 5.57 3.84 2.23
N THR A 43 6.09 3.17 3.24
CA THR A 43 6.52 1.77 3.15
C THR A 43 5.40 0.88 3.64
N VAL A 44 4.96 -0.04 2.78
CA VAL A 44 3.97 -1.08 3.10
C VAL A 44 4.71 -2.37 3.39
N ILE A 45 4.54 -2.88 4.61
CA ILE A 45 5.26 -4.03 5.16
C ILE A 45 4.22 -5.09 5.53
N PRO A 46 4.15 -6.24 4.84
CA PRO A 46 3.20 -7.27 5.21
C PRO A 46 3.63 -7.94 6.52
N SER A 47 2.67 -8.26 7.39
CA SER A 47 2.93 -8.94 8.68
C SER A 47 3.41 -10.38 8.48
N LYS A 48 3.11 -10.97 7.32
CA LYS A 48 3.60 -12.29 6.87
C LYS A 48 4.13 -12.17 5.44
N TYR A 49 5.07 -13.04 5.08
CA TYR A 49 5.53 -13.10 3.70
C TYR A 49 4.37 -13.42 2.74
N TYR A 50 4.39 -12.77 1.59
CA TYR A 50 3.49 -13.12 0.50
C TYR A 50 3.87 -14.50 -0.07
N ASN A 51 2.85 -15.24 -0.50
CA ASN A 51 3.06 -16.53 -1.16
C ASN A 51 3.73 -16.35 -2.53
N SER A 52 4.73 -17.19 -2.79
CA SER A 52 5.45 -17.29 -4.07
C SER A 52 4.48 -17.62 -5.22
N GLY A 53 4.65 -16.97 -6.37
CA GLY A 53 3.81 -17.19 -7.56
C GLY A 53 2.43 -16.52 -7.54
N GLU A 54 1.99 -16.02 -6.39
CA GLU A 54 0.67 -15.40 -6.23
C GLU A 54 0.65 -13.92 -6.67
N THR A 55 -0.56 -13.46 -7.02
CA THR A 55 -0.83 -12.05 -7.38
C THR A 55 -1.59 -11.36 -6.27
N TYR A 56 -1.21 -10.11 -6.00
CA TYR A 56 -1.82 -9.26 -4.99
C TYR A 56 -2.14 -7.89 -5.57
N TYR A 57 -3.02 -7.18 -4.88
CA TYR A 57 -3.49 -5.86 -5.27
C TYR A 57 -3.29 -4.88 -4.12
N LEU A 58 -2.51 -3.84 -4.37
CA LEU A 58 -2.41 -2.68 -3.48
C LEU A 58 -3.52 -1.69 -3.84
N TYR A 59 -4.23 -1.22 -2.81
CA TYR A 59 -5.24 -0.19 -2.94
C TYR A 59 -4.83 1.08 -2.21
N ILE A 60 -5.10 2.23 -2.84
CA ILE A 60 -5.04 3.55 -2.20
C ILE A 60 -6.38 4.23 -2.43
N THR A 61 -7.05 4.63 -1.35
CA THR A 61 -8.41 5.18 -1.40
C THR A 61 -8.43 6.69 -1.25
N ASP A 62 -9.61 7.28 -1.45
CA ASP A 62 -9.92 8.69 -1.21
C ASP A 62 -9.92 9.06 0.30
N LYS A 63 -9.83 8.07 1.20
CA LYS A 63 -9.65 8.33 2.64
C LYS A 63 -8.25 8.82 2.99
N LEU A 64 -7.26 8.64 2.10
CA LEU A 64 -5.92 9.16 2.32
C LEU A 64 -5.89 10.66 1.95
N LEU A 65 -5.57 11.50 2.93
CA LEU A 65 -5.50 12.95 2.75
C LEU A 65 -4.05 13.44 2.77
N SER A 66 -3.78 14.50 2.02
CA SER A 66 -2.60 15.34 2.24
C SER A 66 -2.80 16.29 3.42
N THR A 67 -1.72 16.89 3.91
CA THR A 67 -1.74 17.85 5.04
C THR A 67 -2.57 19.11 4.75
N ASP A 68 -2.83 19.42 3.48
CA ASP A 68 -3.75 20.49 3.05
C ASP A 68 -5.22 20.00 2.92
N GLY A 69 -5.55 18.82 3.43
CA GLY A 69 -6.90 18.26 3.49
C GLY A 69 -7.43 17.68 2.18
N LYS A 70 -6.60 17.57 1.13
CA LYS A 70 -7.03 17.04 -0.17
C LYS A 70 -6.90 15.52 -0.23
N ALA A 71 -7.95 14.86 -0.69
CA ALA A 71 -7.92 13.43 -0.99
C ALA A 71 -7.11 13.13 -2.26
N ILE A 72 -6.75 11.86 -2.45
CA ILE A 72 -6.21 11.42 -3.74
C ILE A 72 -7.27 11.57 -4.82
N ASN A 73 -6.90 12.19 -5.95
CA ASN A 73 -7.81 12.49 -7.07
C ASN A 73 -8.49 11.24 -7.66
N LYS A 74 -7.83 10.08 -7.61
CA LYS A 74 -8.33 8.81 -8.12
C LYS A 74 -7.92 7.68 -7.19
N LYS A 75 -8.84 6.78 -6.88
CA LYS A 75 -8.53 5.52 -6.19
C LYS A 75 -7.56 4.72 -7.07
N ILE A 76 -6.50 4.19 -6.45
CA ILE A 76 -5.48 3.41 -7.15
C ILE A 76 -5.68 1.94 -6.79
N LYS A 77 -5.64 1.07 -7.81
CA LYS A 77 -5.46 -0.37 -7.67
C LYS A 77 -4.23 -0.76 -8.46
N TYR A 78 -3.20 -1.23 -7.77
CA TYR A 78 -1.93 -1.64 -8.37
C TYR A 78 -1.73 -3.15 -8.20
N SER A 79 -1.60 -3.85 -9.32
CA SER A 79 -1.38 -5.31 -9.35
C SER A 79 0.10 -5.63 -9.31
N PHE A 80 0.52 -6.55 -8.44
CA PHE A 80 1.89 -7.06 -8.40
C PHE A 80 1.91 -8.57 -8.17
N LYS A 81 2.85 -9.25 -8.82
CA LYS A 81 3.05 -10.70 -8.71
C LYS A 81 4.34 -11.00 -7.97
N ILE A 82 4.29 -11.94 -7.04
CA ILE A 82 5.47 -12.43 -6.36
C ILE A 82 6.14 -13.46 -7.26
N GLY A 83 7.43 -13.25 -7.54
CA GLY A 83 8.22 -14.20 -8.32
C GLY A 83 8.20 -15.59 -7.70
N THR A 84 8.30 -16.62 -8.55
CA THR A 84 8.45 -17.99 -8.08
C THR A 84 9.88 -18.23 -7.64
N THR A 85 10.10 -18.65 -6.40
CA THR A 85 11.41 -19.14 -5.97
C THR A 85 11.68 -20.49 -6.63
N ASN A 86 12.59 -20.54 -7.60
CA ASN A 86 13.17 -21.79 -8.09
C ASN A 86 14.40 -22.09 -7.23
N ILE A 87 14.29 -23.01 -6.26
CA ILE A 87 15.48 -23.61 -5.66
C ILE A 87 15.88 -24.74 -6.61
N LYS A 88 16.94 -24.52 -7.39
CA LYS A 88 17.66 -25.58 -8.10
C LYS A 88 18.77 -26.10 -7.20
#